data_AF-A0A0R1SAV4-F1
#
_entry.id   AF-A0A0R1SAV4-F1
#
_cell.length_a   1.000
_cell.length_b   1.000
_cell.length_c   1.000
_cell.angle_alpha   90.00
_cell.angle_beta   90.00
_cell.angle_gamma   90.00
#
_symmetry.space_group_name_H-M   'P 1'
#
loop_
_entity.id
_entity.type
_entity.pdbx_description
1 polymer ?
#
loop_
_entity_poly.entity_id
_entity_poly.type
_entity_poly.pdbx_seq_one_letter_code
_entity_poly.pdbx_strand_id
1 'polypeptide(L)'
;MMTDFLSVYGTTPLVLVDFPFGYRHKTLRPYIDKVIYLQIPLDIAFARQIIRDDTHKSTAEIISWAQQYLNSARPYFVENQRYVSENADLILDGTLPLKDKVAKLIKLIQSLQKKR
;
A
#
# COMPACT_ATOMS: atom_id res chain seq x y z
N MET A 1 -8.27 -12.01 -7.28
CA MET A 1 -6.91 -11.82 -6.71
C MET A 1 -6.04 -13.07 -6.82
N MET A 2 -6.32 -14.18 -6.12
CA MET A 2 -5.41 -15.34 -6.18
C MET A 2 -5.42 -16.04 -7.55
N THR A 3 -6.59 -16.13 -8.18
CA THR A 3 -6.74 -16.62 -9.56
C THR A 3 -5.93 -15.79 -10.56
N ASP A 4 -6.01 -14.47 -10.46
CA ASP A 4 -5.30 -13.54 -11.37
C ASP A 4 -3.79 -13.58 -11.13
N PHE A 5 -3.35 -13.71 -9.88
CA PHE A 5 -1.93 -13.89 -9.58
C PHE A 5 -1.40 -15.20 -10.16
N LEU A 6 -2.12 -16.31 -9.97
CA LEU A 6 -1.70 -17.62 -10.44
C LEU A 6 -1.68 -17.73 -11.98
N SER A 7 -2.50 -16.95 -12.69
CA SER A 7 -2.48 -16.94 -14.16
C SER A 7 -1.21 -16.33 -14.75
N VAL A 8 -0.48 -15.49 -13.98
CA VAL A 8 0.77 -14.85 -14.40
C VAL A 8 2.00 -15.35 -13.63
N TYR A 9 1.80 -16.14 -12.57
CA TYR A 9 2.90 -16.62 -11.75
C TYR A 9 3.82 -17.56 -12.55
N GLY A 10 5.11 -17.23 -12.59
CA GLY A 10 6.12 -17.99 -13.35
C GLY A 10 6.19 -17.66 -14.84
N THR A 11 5.27 -16.84 -15.39
CA THR A 11 5.31 -16.42 -16.80
C THR A 11 5.96 -15.06 -17.02
N THR A 12 6.08 -14.25 -15.95
CA THR A 12 6.77 -12.96 -15.94
C THR A 12 7.90 -12.95 -14.90
N PRO A 13 9.02 -12.26 -15.16
CA PRO A 13 10.12 -12.15 -14.21
C PRO A 13 9.76 -11.31 -12.96
N LEU A 14 8.73 -10.47 -13.02
CA LEU A 14 8.30 -9.61 -11.93
C LEU A 14 6.78 -9.46 -11.90
N VAL A 15 6.20 -9.60 -10.72
CA VAL A 15 4.79 -9.31 -10.44
C VAL A 15 4.75 -8.27 -9.32
N LEU A 16 4.06 -7.15 -9.55
CA LEU A 16 3.77 -6.16 -8.52
C LEU A 16 2.32 -6.36 -8.07
N VAL A 17 2.13 -6.57 -6.77
CA VAL A 17 0.81 -6.77 -6.16
C VAL A 17 0.55 -5.58 -5.23
N ASP A 18 -0.43 -4.75 -5.56
CA ASP A 18 -0.92 -3.71 -4.67
C ASP A 18 -1.98 -4.30 -3.74
N PHE A 19 -1.63 -4.44 -2.46
CA PHE A 19 -2.46 -5.14 -1.49
C PHE A 19 -2.11 -4.78 -0.04
N PRO A 20 -3.11 -4.54 0.85
CA PRO A 20 -2.86 -3.91 2.14
C PRO A 20 -2.29 -4.81 3.23
N PHE A 21 -1.94 -6.08 2.95
CA PHE A 21 -1.52 -7.03 3.99
C PHE A 21 -0.10 -7.59 3.84
N GLY A 22 0.53 -7.48 2.66
CA GLY A 22 1.87 -8.05 2.42
C GLY A 22 2.03 -9.47 2.98
N TYR A 23 3.07 -9.68 3.80
CA TYR A 23 3.38 -10.97 4.45
C TYR A 23 2.34 -11.49 5.44
N ARG A 24 1.41 -10.65 5.88
CA ARG A 24 0.34 -11.06 6.81
C ARG A 24 -0.76 -11.85 6.10
N HIS A 25 -0.80 -11.81 4.77
CA HIS A 25 -1.73 -12.61 3.99
C HIS A 25 -1.25 -14.05 3.84
N LYS A 26 -1.83 -14.97 4.62
CA LYS A 26 -1.39 -16.36 4.73
C LYS A 26 -1.25 -17.07 3.38
N THR A 27 -2.21 -16.89 2.46
CA THR A 27 -2.23 -17.57 1.17
C THR A 27 -1.21 -17.00 0.18
N LEU A 28 -0.96 -15.69 0.22
CA LEU A 28 -0.06 -15.03 -0.73
C LEU A 28 1.39 -15.04 -0.25
N ARG A 29 1.60 -15.08 1.08
CA ARG A 29 2.92 -15.07 1.73
C ARG A 29 3.96 -15.99 1.07
N PRO A 30 3.66 -17.25 0.69
CA PRO A 30 4.67 -18.13 0.09
C PRO A 30 5.23 -17.63 -1.25
N TYR A 31 4.53 -16.70 -1.90
CA TYR A 31 4.89 -16.17 -3.21
C TYR A 31 5.49 -14.76 -3.16
N ILE A 32 5.60 -14.16 -1.98
CA ILE A 32 6.08 -12.78 -1.82
C ILE A 32 7.58 -12.80 -1.53
N ASP A 33 8.37 -12.25 -2.45
CA ASP A 33 9.82 -12.06 -2.26
C ASP A 33 10.14 -10.83 -1.40
N LYS A 34 9.36 -9.75 -1.58
CA LYS A 34 9.52 -8.47 -0.86
C LYS A 34 8.18 -7.79 -0.58
N VAL A 35 8.09 -7.14 0.57
CA VAL A 35 7.00 -6.23 0.92
C VAL A 35 7.53 -4.81 1.04
N ILE A 36 6.91 -3.90 0.29
CA ILE A 36 7.09 -2.46 0.45
C ILE A 36 5.85 -1.89 1.15
N TYR A 37 6.06 -1.19 2.25
CA TYR A 37 5.00 -0.43 2.92
C TYR A 37 5.16 1.05 2.57
N LEU A 38 4.20 1.60 1.83
CA LEU A 38 4.17 3.03 1.50
C LEU A 38 3.57 3.81 2.67
N GLN A 39 4.43 4.41 3.49
CA GLN A 39 4.01 5.18 4.65
C GLN A 39 3.63 6.60 4.21
N ILE A 40 2.34 6.91 4.29
CA ILE A 40 1.81 8.25 4.04
C ILE A 40 1.12 8.71 5.33
N PRO A 41 1.42 9.92 5.82
CA PRO A 41 0.65 10.54 6.89
C PRO A 41 -0.85 10.50 6.61
N LEU A 42 -1.65 10.06 7.59
CA LEU A 42 -3.06 9.77 7.37
C LEU A 42 -3.90 11.00 7.00
N ASP A 43 -3.49 12.18 7.44
CA ASP A 43 -4.05 13.48 7.02
C ASP A 43 -3.83 13.74 5.52
N ILE A 44 -2.63 13.48 5.00
CA ILE A 44 -2.34 13.57 3.56
C ILE A 44 -3.15 12.54 2.77
N ALA A 45 -3.24 11.30 3.27
CA ALA A 45 -4.02 10.25 2.63
C ALA A 45 -5.52 10.61 2.58
N PHE A 46 -6.07 11.11 3.69
CA PHE A 46 -7.46 11.53 3.80
C PHE A 46 -7.77 12.71 2.87
N ALA A 47 -6.92 13.75 2.84
CA ALA A 47 -7.11 14.88 1.95
C ALA A 47 -7.07 14.46 0.47
N ARG A 48 -6.13 13.60 0.08
CA ARG A 48 -6.07 13.03 -1.28
C ARG A 48 -7.30 12.22 -1.63
N GLN A 49 -7.83 11.43 -0.68
CA GLN A 49 -9.03 10.65 -0.88
C GLN A 49 -10.24 11.56 -1.16
N ILE A 50 -10.45 12.60 -0.36
CA ILE A 50 -11.56 13.56 -0.57
C ILE A 50 -11.45 14.19 -1.96
N ILE A 51 -10.27 14.67 -2.35
CA ILE A 51 -10.07 15.30 -3.66
C ILE A 51 -10.33 14.30 -4.80
N ARG A 52 -9.95 13.04 -4.64
CA ARG A 52 -10.13 12.02 -5.68
C ARG A 52 -11.57 11.55 -5.80
N ASP A 53 -12.22 11.26 -4.67
CA ASP A 53 -13.48 10.50 -4.63
C ASP A 53 -14.72 11.39 -4.40
N ASP A 54 -14.54 12.56 -3.80
CA ASP A 54 -15.66 13.37 -3.28
C ASP A 54 -15.78 14.74 -3.97
N THR A 55 -14.99 15.01 -5.01
CA THR A 55 -15.04 16.30 -5.75
C THR A 55 -16.43 16.65 -6.29
N HIS A 56 -17.29 15.65 -6.54
CA HIS A 56 -18.66 15.84 -7.02
C HIS A 56 -19.73 15.63 -5.94
N LYS A 57 -19.33 15.34 -4.70
CA LYS A 57 -20.27 15.14 -3.59
C LYS A 57 -20.66 16.45 -2.93
N SER A 58 -21.81 16.46 -2.28
CA SER A 58 -22.23 17.59 -1.46
C SER A 58 -21.33 17.76 -0.23
N THR A 59 -21.27 18.99 0.29
CA THR A 59 -20.55 19.28 1.55
C THR A 59 -21.04 18.40 2.70
N ALA A 60 -22.34 18.08 2.75
CA ALA A 60 -22.93 17.23 3.79
C ALA A 60 -22.37 15.79 3.72
N GLU A 61 -22.22 15.22 2.53
CA GLU A 61 -21.63 13.90 2.34
C GLU A 61 -20.14 13.86 2.74
N ILE A 62 -19.38 14.91 2.39
CA ILE A 62 -17.98 15.03 2.77
C ILE A 62 -17.83 15.10 4.30
N ILE A 63 -18.67 15.90 4.97
CA ILE A 63 -18.70 16.00 6.44
C ILE A 63 -19.07 14.65 7.06
N SER A 64 -20.08 13.97 6.51
CA SER A 64 -20.49 12.64 6.98
C SER A 64 -19.36 11.62 6.85
N TRP A 65 -18.63 11.63 5.74
CA TRP A 65 -17.46 10.77 5.56
C TRP A 65 -16.34 11.12 6.56
N ALA A 66 -16.06 12.41 6.77
CA ALA A 66 -15.06 12.84 7.75
C ALA A 66 -15.39 12.36 9.17
N GLN A 67 -16.67 12.43 9.56
CA GLN A 67 -17.14 11.91 10.85
C GLN A 67 -16.97 10.39 10.94
N GLN A 68 -17.36 9.65 9.90
CA GLN A 68 -17.18 8.19 9.85
C GLN A 68 -15.70 7.80 9.88
N TYR A 69 -14.84 8.56 9.21
CA TYR A 69 -13.40 8.36 9.23
C TYR A 69 -12.87 8.48 10.65
N LEU A 70 -13.20 9.56 11.37
CA LEU A 70 -12.75 9.78 12.74
C LEU A 70 -13.29 8.73 13.72
N ASN A 71 -14.57 8.40 13.61
CA ASN A 71 -15.27 7.56 14.58
C ASN A 71 -15.08 6.05 14.35
N SER A 72 -14.73 5.63 13.13
CA SER A 72 -14.73 4.21 12.78
C SER A 72 -13.58 3.77 11.90
N ALA A 73 -13.28 4.48 10.80
CA ALA A 73 -12.29 3.97 9.83
C ALA A 73 -10.84 4.17 10.30
N ARG A 74 -10.53 5.32 10.92
CA ARG A 74 -9.16 5.72 11.29
C ARG A 74 -8.43 4.71 12.17
N PRO A 75 -9.04 4.10 13.23
CA PRO A 75 -8.38 3.08 14.03
C PRO A 75 -7.85 1.90 13.19
N TYR A 76 -8.59 1.46 12.16
CA TYR A 76 -8.15 0.39 11.28
C TYR A 76 -6.94 0.78 10.43
N PHE A 77 -6.87 2.03 9.94
CA PHE A 77 -5.70 2.50 9.19
C PHE A 77 -4.45 2.62 10.07
N VAL A 78 -4.61 3.13 11.30
CA VAL A 78 -3.51 3.21 12.29
C VAL A 78 -3.00 1.80 12.63
N GLU A 79 -3.91 0.87 12.91
CA GLU A 79 -3.54 -0.49 13.26
C GLU A 79 -2.96 -1.24 12.06
N ASN A 80 -3.51 -1.06 10.85
CA ASN A 80 -2.94 -1.63 9.63
C ASN A 80 -1.50 -1.14 9.40
N GLN A 81 -1.24 0.16 9.59
CA GLN A 81 0.10 0.71 9.48
C GLN A 81 1.05 0.00 10.42
N ARG A 82 0.69 -0.11 11.71
CA ARG A 82 1.51 -0.83 12.69
C ARG A 82 1.72 -2.29 12.28
N TYR A 83 0.63 -2.99 11.99
CA TYR A 83 0.60 -4.43 11.74
C TYR A 83 1.42 -4.87 10.51
N VAL A 84 1.36 -4.09 9.43
CA VAL A 84 2.01 -4.43 8.15
C VAL A 84 3.46 -3.94 8.10
N SER A 85 3.72 -2.72 8.56
CA SER A 85 5.07 -2.13 8.50
C SER A 85 6.08 -2.87 9.37
N GLU A 86 5.64 -3.50 10.47
CA GLU A 86 6.49 -4.32 11.36
C GLU A 86 7.35 -5.37 10.64
N ASN A 87 6.88 -5.90 9.50
CA ASN A 87 7.60 -6.94 8.75
C ASN A 87 7.89 -6.53 7.29
N ALA A 88 7.73 -5.27 6.93
CA ALA A 88 8.04 -4.81 5.58
C ALA A 88 9.56 -4.79 5.35
N ASP A 89 10.00 -5.20 4.16
CA ASP A 89 11.41 -5.11 3.78
C ASP A 89 11.84 -3.66 3.51
N LEU A 90 10.89 -2.81 3.11
CA LEU A 90 11.09 -1.39 2.90
C LEU A 90 9.88 -0.61 3.38
N ILE A 91 10.09 0.26 4.37
CA ILE A 91 9.16 1.35 4.68
C ILE A 91 9.57 2.53 3.80
N LEU A 92 8.71 2.86 2.84
CA LEU A 92 8.93 3.93 1.90
C LEU A 92 8.12 5.15 2.30
N ASP A 93 8.80 6.27 2.58
CA ASP A 93 8.14 7.55 2.80
C ASP A 93 7.41 7.99 1.52
N GLY A 94 6.08 8.02 1.59
CA GLY A 94 5.22 8.36 0.49
C GLY A 94 5.14 9.86 0.18
N THR A 95 5.69 10.70 1.05
CA THR A 95 5.79 12.16 0.85
C THR A 95 6.97 12.55 -0.06
N LEU A 96 7.93 11.65 -0.25
CA LEU A 96 9.06 11.87 -1.15
C LEU A 96 8.61 12.11 -2.61
N PRO A 97 9.41 12.88 -3.40
CA PRO A 97 9.22 12.99 -4.83
C PRO A 97 9.15 11.64 -5.53
N LEU A 98 8.37 11.55 -6.61
CA LEU A 98 8.17 10.28 -7.34
C LEU A 98 9.49 9.65 -7.78
N LYS A 99 10.41 10.47 -8.33
CA LYS A 99 11.73 10.02 -8.77
C LYS A 99 12.50 9.32 -7.65
N ASP A 100 12.46 9.86 -6.43
CA ASP A 100 13.20 9.32 -5.29
C ASP A 100 12.57 8.03 -4.77
N LYS A 101 11.22 7.96 -4.77
CA LYS A 101 10.48 6.74 -4.45
C LYS A 101 10.80 5.62 -5.43
N VAL A 102 10.76 5.91 -6.73
CA VAL A 102 11.08 4.94 -7.78
C VAL A 102 12.54 4.50 -7.69
N ALA A 103 13.49 5.41 -7.45
CA ALA A 103 14.89 5.06 -7.29
C ALA A 103 15.13 4.10 -6.10
N LYS A 104 14.45 4.31 -4.97
CA LYS A 104 14.50 3.40 -3.81
C LYS A 104 13.91 2.03 -4.13
N LEU A 105 12.78 1.99 -4.84
CA LEU A 105 12.13 0.74 -5.26
C LEU A 105 13.02 -0.08 -6.22
N ILE A 106 13.61 0.57 -7.22
CA ILE A 106 14.51 -0.10 -8.18
C ILE A 106 15.70 -0.74 -7.45
N LYS A 107 16.31 -0.02 -6.49
CA LYS A 107 17.41 -0.58 -5.68
C LYS A 107 17.00 -1.83 -4.92
N LEU A 108 15.79 -1.86 -4.35
CA LEU A 108 15.24 -3.04 -3.67
C LEU A 108 15.06 -4.21 -4.63
N ILE A 109 14.45 -3.98 -5.80
CA ILE A 109 14.21 -5.02 -6.81
C ILE A 109 15.53 -5.59 -7.33
N GLN A 110 16.53 -4.75 -7.60
CA GLN A 110 17.86 -5.21 -8.04
C GLN A 110 18.57 -6.08 -6.98
N SER A 111 18.26 -5.89 -5.69
CA SER A 111 18.82 -6.75 -4.63
C SER A 111 18.27 -8.19 -4.66
N LEU A 112 17.09 -8.40 -5.27
CA LEU A 112 16.53 -9.74 -5.48
C LEU A 112 17.27 -10.51 -6.56
N GLN A 113 17.66 -9.83 -7.62
CA GLN A 113 18.31 -10.45 -8.78
C GLN A 113 19.74 -10.94 -8.46
N LYS A 114 20.39 -10.39 -7.43
CA LYS A 114 21.73 -10.82 -7.00
C LYS A 114 21.74 -12.08 -6.12
N LYS A 115 20.57 -12.54 -5.66
CA LYS A 115 20.43 -13.68 -4.74
C LYS A 115 19.96 -14.96 -5.42
N ARG A 116 19.59 -14.90 -6.69
CA ARG A 116 19.30 -16.05 -7.56
C ARG A 116 20.52 -16.32 -8.44
#